data_AF-A0A849DIZ5-F1
#
_entry.id   AF-A0A849DIZ5-F1
#
_cell.length_a   1.000
_cell.length_b   1.000
_cell.length_c   1.000
_cell.angle_alpha   90.00
_cell.angle_beta   90.00
_cell.angle_gamma   90.00
#
_symmetry.space_group_name_H-M   'P 1'
#
loop_
_entity.id
_entity.type
_entity.pdbx_description
1 polymer ?
#
loop_
_entity_poly.entity_id
_entity_poly.type
_entity_poly.pdbx_seq_one_letter_code
_entity_poly.pdbx_strand_id
1 'polypeptide(L)'
;MTEGSGPRRTAQIFDAALYLLAERGYEGLTIEGVAERAGVNKTTIYRWWPSKAALLGAALIDAPRLRFAVPNTGSLHGDLTALARALVKLLTEPPSAALAIAALGAATQNAELAAYARDFFSNRLATELPIFVRAAKRGELSAEAADPMLVMDALAGAVWVRVVLRQLPVDADFADRLASLLLAGAGGARGQDSCPVETAGPEPTTPCCRR
;
A
#
# COMPACT_ATOMS: atom_id res chain seq x y z
N MET A 1 -33.38 8.64 29.79
CA MET A 1 -32.40 7.56 30.03
C MET A 1 -31.93 6.99 28.69
N THR A 2 -30.95 7.61 28.03
CA THR A 2 -30.21 7.02 26.89
C THR A 2 -28.82 7.67 26.80
N GLU A 3 -28.11 7.71 27.92
CA GLU A 3 -26.71 8.13 27.99
C GLU A 3 -25.85 6.87 28.11
N GLY A 4 -25.08 6.56 27.08
CA GLY A 4 -24.18 5.40 27.05
C GLY A 4 -23.91 4.80 25.67
N SER A 5 -24.65 5.21 24.62
CA SER A 5 -24.52 4.62 23.27
C SER A 5 -23.36 5.22 22.44
N GLY A 6 -22.28 5.66 23.10
CA GLY A 6 -21.17 6.41 22.51
C GLY A 6 -20.12 5.56 21.76
N PRO A 7 -18.97 6.17 21.39
CA PRO A 7 -17.88 5.59 20.59
C PRO A 7 -17.42 4.18 21.02
N ARG A 8 -17.59 3.86 22.31
CA ARG A 8 -17.26 2.55 22.88
C ARG A 8 -18.09 1.40 22.29
N ARG A 9 -19.37 1.63 21.95
CA ARG A 9 -20.20 0.60 21.29
C ARG A 9 -19.77 0.37 19.85
N THR A 10 -19.40 1.43 19.14
CA THR A 10 -18.85 1.32 17.77
C THR A 10 -17.56 0.51 17.76
N ALA A 11 -16.63 0.79 18.68
CA ALA A 11 -15.38 0.04 18.81
C ALA A 11 -15.63 -1.46 19.07
N GLN A 12 -16.57 -1.81 19.96
CA GLN A 12 -16.94 -3.21 20.22
C GLN A 12 -17.51 -3.92 18.99
N ILE A 13 -18.34 -3.23 18.21
CA ILE A 13 -18.92 -3.76 16.98
C ILE A 13 -17.83 -3.97 15.91
N PHE A 14 -16.90 -3.02 15.76
CA PHE A 14 -15.78 -3.13 14.82
C PHE A 14 -14.81 -4.24 15.23
N ASP A 15 -14.42 -4.32 16.50
CA ASP A 15 -13.57 -5.38 17.01
C ASP A 15 -14.21 -6.76 16.80
N ALA A 16 -15.52 -6.89 16.99
CA ALA A 16 -16.25 -8.12 16.72
C ALA A 16 -16.25 -8.49 15.22
N ALA A 17 -16.48 -7.51 14.35
CA ALA A 17 -16.44 -7.71 12.89
C ALA A 17 -15.04 -8.12 12.41
N LEU A 18 -13.99 -7.43 12.86
CA LEU A 18 -12.61 -7.75 12.51
C LEU A 18 -12.22 -9.13 13.04
N TYR A 19 -12.57 -9.46 14.29
CA TYR A 19 -12.32 -10.79 14.83
C TYR A 19 -12.95 -11.89 13.97
N LEU A 20 -14.24 -11.75 13.62
CA LEU A 20 -14.93 -12.75 12.81
C LEU A 20 -14.37 -12.82 11.38
N LEU A 21 -13.93 -11.70 10.81
CA LEU A 21 -13.24 -11.69 9.52
C LEU A 21 -11.94 -12.50 9.60
N ALA A 22 -11.12 -12.28 10.63
CA ALA A 22 -9.85 -12.99 10.81
C ALA A 22 -10.05 -14.49 11.06
N GLU A 23 -11.09 -14.87 11.80
CA GLU A 23 -11.38 -16.25 12.19
C GLU A 23 -12.06 -17.05 11.07
N ARG A 24 -12.99 -16.43 10.33
CA ARG A 24 -13.93 -17.15 9.44
C ARG A 24 -13.93 -16.65 8.00
N GLY A 25 -13.13 -15.63 7.69
CA GLY A 25 -13.16 -14.95 6.40
C GLY A 25 -14.44 -14.16 6.17
N TYR A 26 -14.57 -13.57 4.98
CA TYR A 26 -15.70 -12.70 4.65
C TYR A 26 -17.03 -13.46 4.53
N GLU A 27 -17.00 -14.68 3.98
CA GLU A 27 -18.20 -15.52 3.84
C GLU A 27 -18.76 -15.96 5.20
N GLY A 28 -17.89 -16.33 6.14
CA GLY A 28 -18.28 -16.72 7.49
C GLY A 28 -18.65 -15.55 8.41
N LEU A 29 -18.40 -14.30 8.00
CA LEU A 29 -18.81 -13.10 8.73
C LEU A 29 -20.30 -12.85 8.50
N THR A 30 -21.07 -12.76 9.59
CA THR A 30 -22.51 -12.41 9.56
C THR A 30 -22.80 -11.27 10.52
N ILE A 31 -23.81 -10.45 10.20
CA ILE A 31 -24.24 -9.34 11.09
C ILE A 31 -24.75 -9.90 12.42
N GLU A 32 -25.43 -11.04 12.39
CA GLU A 32 -25.91 -11.77 13.56
C GLU A 32 -24.74 -12.18 14.47
N GLY A 33 -23.70 -12.78 13.89
CA GLY A 33 -22.50 -13.17 14.64
C GLY A 33 -21.78 -11.96 15.24
N VAL A 34 -21.72 -10.83 14.51
CA VAL A 34 -21.18 -9.58 15.06
C VAL A 34 -22.04 -9.08 16.22
N ALA A 35 -23.36 -9.07 16.07
CA ALA A 35 -24.29 -8.60 17.10
C ALA A 35 -24.16 -9.43 18.38
N GLU A 36 -24.14 -10.75 18.26
CA GLU A 36 -23.94 -11.69 19.36
C GLU A 36 -22.60 -11.44 20.06
N ARG A 37 -21.50 -11.36 19.29
CA ARG A 37 -20.15 -11.16 19.84
C ARG A 37 -19.96 -9.79 20.51
N ALA A 38 -20.53 -8.74 19.91
CA ALA A 38 -20.45 -7.39 20.46
C ALA A 38 -21.46 -7.13 21.59
N GLY A 39 -22.37 -8.07 21.86
CA GLY A 39 -23.42 -7.91 22.87
C GLY A 39 -24.42 -6.79 22.53
N VAL A 40 -24.70 -6.59 21.25
CA VAL A 40 -25.62 -5.55 20.76
C VAL A 40 -26.78 -6.15 19.98
N ASN A 41 -27.89 -5.42 19.90
CA ASN A 41 -29.01 -5.85 19.06
C ASN A 41 -28.69 -5.61 17.56
N LYS A 42 -29.04 -6.56 16.70
CA LYS A 42 -28.88 -6.48 15.23
C LYS A 42 -29.46 -5.18 14.63
N THR A 43 -30.59 -4.71 15.13
CA THR A 43 -31.21 -3.43 14.71
C THR A 43 -30.32 -2.23 14.97
N THR A 44 -29.44 -2.30 15.97
CA THR A 44 -28.44 -1.25 16.23
C THR A 44 -27.39 -1.22 15.14
N ILE A 45 -26.94 -2.38 14.64
CA ILE A 45 -25.96 -2.45 13.56
C ILE A 45 -26.57 -1.93 12.27
N TYR A 46 -27.75 -2.44 11.86
CA TYR A 46 -28.38 -2.03 10.59
C TYR A 46 -28.73 -0.54 10.52
N ARG A 47 -28.98 0.11 11.66
CA ARG A 47 -29.25 1.55 11.70
C ARG A 47 -28.07 2.38 11.19
N TRP A 48 -26.83 1.91 11.42
CA TRP A 48 -25.61 2.64 11.06
C TRP A 48 -24.90 2.05 9.84
N TRP A 49 -24.97 0.73 9.68
CA TRP A 49 -24.33 -0.01 8.60
C TRP A 49 -25.38 -0.90 7.93
N PRO A 50 -25.96 -0.47 6.81
CA PRO A 50 -27.09 -1.16 6.19
C PRO A 50 -26.73 -2.53 5.61
N SER A 51 -25.44 -2.80 5.40
CA SER A 51 -24.93 -4.04 4.82
C SER A 51 -23.71 -4.59 5.58
N LYS A 52 -23.41 -5.87 5.33
CA LYS A 52 -22.17 -6.52 5.80
C LYS A 52 -20.92 -5.80 5.29
N ALA A 53 -20.93 -5.37 4.02
CA ALA A 53 -19.83 -4.66 3.40
C ALA A 53 -19.64 -3.26 4.02
N ALA A 54 -20.73 -2.54 4.28
CA ALA A 54 -20.70 -1.23 4.93
C ALA A 54 -20.13 -1.29 6.36
N LEU A 55 -20.54 -2.30 7.13
CA LEU A 55 -19.99 -2.53 8.47
C LEU A 55 -18.49 -2.83 8.39
N LEU A 56 -18.11 -3.77 7.53
CA LEU A 56 -16.72 -4.18 7.43
C LEU A 56 -15.82 -3.07 6.90
N GLY A 57 -16.26 -2.35 5.87
CA GLY A 57 -15.54 -1.20 5.32
C GLY A 57 -15.26 -0.14 6.38
N ALA A 58 -16.28 0.22 7.17
CA ALA A 58 -16.11 1.15 8.28
C ALA A 58 -15.14 0.63 9.35
N ALA A 59 -15.24 -0.65 9.71
CA ALA A 59 -14.33 -1.28 10.67
C ALA A 59 -12.87 -1.30 10.18
N LEU A 60 -12.64 -1.57 8.88
CA LEU A 60 -11.31 -1.58 8.27
C LEU A 60 -10.69 -0.18 8.21
N ILE A 61 -11.48 0.84 7.91
CA ILE A 61 -11.02 2.25 7.90
C ILE A 61 -10.61 2.70 9.31
N ASP A 62 -11.36 2.29 10.33
CA ASP A 62 -11.07 2.64 11.72
C ASP A 62 -9.92 1.81 12.32
N ALA A 63 -9.64 0.62 11.78
CA ALA A 63 -8.68 -0.34 12.34
C ALA A 63 -7.24 0.24 12.47
N PRO A 64 -6.76 0.52 13.71
CA PRO A 64 -5.41 1.04 13.91
C PRO A 64 -4.33 0.05 13.49
N ARG A 65 -4.63 -1.26 13.54
CA ARG A 65 -3.71 -2.35 13.18
C ARG A 65 -3.39 -2.41 11.69
N LEU A 66 -4.19 -1.78 10.84
CA LEU A 66 -3.97 -1.70 9.39
C LEU A 66 -3.25 -0.40 8.98
N ARG A 67 -3.01 0.50 9.95
CA ARG A 67 -2.30 1.76 9.76
C ARG A 67 -0.82 1.58 10.05
N PHE A 68 0.00 2.37 9.37
CA PHE A 68 1.43 2.44 9.64
C PHE A 68 1.81 3.89 9.85
N ALA A 69 2.79 4.11 10.72
CA ALA A 69 3.39 5.43 10.87
C ALA A 69 4.17 5.77 9.59
N VAL A 70 4.07 7.03 9.17
CA VAL A 70 4.87 7.56 8.06
C VAL A 70 6.33 7.58 8.49
N PRO A 71 7.23 6.79 7.88
CA PRO A 71 8.63 6.81 8.24
C PRO A 71 9.27 8.16 7.95
N ASN A 72 10.31 8.50 8.70
CA ASN A 72 11.17 9.66 8.45
C ASN A 72 12.61 9.33 8.86
N THR A 73 13.22 8.45 8.09
CA THR A 73 14.56 7.90 8.30
C THR A 73 15.67 8.83 7.84
N GLY A 74 15.32 9.89 7.10
CA GLY A 74 16.27 10.86 6.54
C GLY A 74 16.59 10.64 5.06
N SER A 75 16.19 9.52 4.46
CA SER A 75 16.33 9.25 3.02
C SER A 75 15.09 8.55 2.46
N LEU A 76 14.84 8.71 1.15
CA LEU A 76 13.73 8.05 0.47
C LEU A 76 13.91 6.53 0.45
N HIS A 77 15.14 6.07 0.26
CA HIS A 77 15.50 4.66 0.34
C HIS A 77 15.16 4.06 1.71
N GLY A 78 15.54 4.75 2.79
CA GLY A 78 15.23 4.31 4.16
C GLY A 78 13.74 4.31 4.45
N ASP A 79 13.01 5.32 3.96
CA ASP A 79 11.56 5.43 4.13
C ASP A 79 10.82 4.30 3.39
N LEU A 80 11.20 4.00 2.13
CA LEU A 80 10.64 2.89 1.35
C LEU A 80 11.00 1.53 1.95
N THR A 81 12.21 1.37 2.48
CA THR A 81 12.64 0.14 3.18
C THR A 81 11.80 -0.09 4.44
N ALA A 82 11.56 0.97 5.23
CA ALA A 82 10.73 0.90 6.41
C ALA A 82 9.26 0.56 6.07
N LEU A 83 8.71 1.15 5.01
CA LEU A 83 7.37 0.82 4.50
C LEU A 83 7.27 -0.64 4.03
N ALA A 84 8.24 -1.13 3.26
CA ALA A 84 8.27 -2.52 2.81
C ALA A 84 8.29 -3.49 4.01
N ARG A 85 9.12 -3.24 5.03
CA ARG A 85 9.15 -4.04 6.26
C ARG A 85 7.80 -4.02 6.98
N ALA A 86 7.16 -2.87 7.04
CA ALA A 86 5.86 -2.72 7.68
C ALA A 86 4.78 -3.53 6.95
N LEU A 87 4.75 -3.46 5.60
CA LEU A 87 3.85 -4.25 4.76
C LEU A 87 4.10 -5.75 4.91
N VAL A 88 5.36 -6.18 4.95
CA VAL A 88 5.72 -7.59 5.21
C VAL A 88 5.13 -8.03 6.55
N LYS A 89 5.37 -7.30 7.64
CA LYS A 89 4.80 -7.63 8.96
C LYS A 89 3.28 -7.70 8.95
N LEU A 90 2.62 -6.74 8.29
CA LEU A 90 1.17 -6.75 8.17
C LEU A 90 0.66 -8.04 7.51
N LEU A 91 1.36 -8.55 6.50
CA LEU A 91 0.95 -9.72 5.74
C LEU A 91 1.47 -11.05 6.31
N THR A 92 2.36 -11.04 7.31
CA THR A 92 2.91 -12.26 7.93
C THR A 92 2.55 -12.45 9.39
N GLU A 93 2.29 -11.38 10.16
CA GLU A 93 2.02 -11.48 11.60
C GLU A 93 0.51 -11.60 11.88
N PRO A 94 0.06 -12.58 12.69
CA PRO A 94 -1.32 -12.66 13.14
C PRO A 94 -1.64 -11.61 14.23
N PRO A 95 -2.88 -11.09 14.31
CA PRO A 95 -4.01 -11.36 13.42
C PRO A 95 -4.04 -10.47 12.16
N SER A 96 -3.09 -9.55 12.00
CA SER A 96 -3.04 -8.59 10.88
C SER A 96 -3.03 -9.26 9.51
N ALA A 97 -2.28 -10.36 9.35
CA ALA A 97 -2.18 -11.09 8.09
C ALA A 97 -3.54 -11.64 7.66
N ALA A 98 -4.22 -12.33 8.56
CA ALA A 98 -5.55 -12.90 8.30
C ALA A 98 -6.56 -11.80 7.93
N LEU A 99 -6.55 -10.68 8.67
CA LEU A 99 -7.41 -9.53 8.39
C LEU A 99 -7.14 -8.92 7.01
N ALA A 100 -5.89 -8.58 6.72
CA ALA A 100 -5.51 -7.92 5.48
C ALA A 100 -5.80 -8.82 4.27
N ILE A 101 -5.46 -10.10 4.34
CA ILE A 101 -5.69 -11.06 3.26
C ILE A 101 -7.18 -11.28 3.02
N ALA A 102 -7.96 -11.49 4.08
CA ALA A 102 -9.40 -11.70 3.97
C ALA A 102 -10.13 -10.45 3.44
N ALA A 103 -9.74 -9.25 3.89
CA ALA A 103 -10.32 -7.99 3.43
C ALA A 103 -10.02 -7.72 1.94
N LEU A 104 -8.74 -7.80 1.53
CA LEU A 104 -8.36 -7.57 0.13
C LEU A 104 -8.95 -8.63 -0.79
N GLY A 105 -8.97 -9.90 -0.37
CA GLY A 105 -9.58 -10.99 -1.13
C GLY A 105 -11.10 -10.83 -1.31
N ALA A 106 -11.80 -10.31 -0.29
CA ALA A 106 -13.23 -10.03 -0.39
C ALA A 106 -13.54 -8.83 -1.30
N ALA A 107 -12.67 -7.82 -1.28
CA ALA A 107 -12.82 -6.63 -2.13
C ALA A 107 -12.74 -6.93 -3.63
N THR A 108 -12.12 -8.04 -4.05
CA THR A 108 -12.08 -8.42 -5.49
C THR A 108 -13.41 -9.00 -5.99
N GLN A 109 -14.28 -9.45 -5.09
CA GLN A 109 -15.55 -10.11 -5.42
C GLN A 109 -16.78 -9.30 -5.02
N ASN A 110 -16.61 -8.25 -4.21
CA ASN A 110 -17.70 -7.43 -3.71
C ASN A 110 -17.47 -5.94 -4.03
N ALA A 111 -18.26 -5.39 -4.95
CA ALA A 111 -18.10 -4.01 -5.44
C ALA A 111 -18.31 -2.93 -4.37
N GLU A 112 -19.18 -3.18 -3.39
CA GLU A 112 -19.42 -2.27 -2.26
C GLU A 112 -18.19 -2.23 -1.35
N LEU A 113 -17.66 -3.40 -0.97
CA LEU A 113 -16.42 -3.48 -0.18
C LEU A 113 -15.21 -2.93 -0.95
N ALA A 114 -15.16 -3.12 -2.27
CA ALA A 114 -14.14 -2.55 -3.13
C ALA A 114 -14.14 -1.01 -3.08
N ALA A 115 -15.29 -0.37 -2.91
CA ALA A 115 -15.37 1.08 -2.74
C ALA A 115 -14.67 1.53 -1.46
N TYR A 116 -14.95 0.86 -0.34
CA TYR A 116 -14.25 1.12 0.92
C TYR A 116 -12.75 0.86 0.84
N ALA A 117 -12.33 -0.18 0.11
CA ALA A 117 -10.92 -0.43 -0.15
C ALA A 117 -10.27 0.72 -0.94
N ARG A 118 -10.93 1.22 -2.00
CA ARG A 118 -10.44 2.39 -2.76
C ARG A 118 -10.32 3.63 -1.89
N ASP A 119 -11.28 3.89 -1.01
CA ASP A 119 -11.24 5.03 -0.10
C ASP A 119 -10.11 4.87 0.93
N PHE A 120 -9.91 3.66 1.44
CA PHE A 120 -8.81 3.33 2.33
C PHE A 120 -7.45 3.58 1.67
N PHE A 121 -7.23 3.08 0.45
CA PHE A 121 -5.97 3.26 -0.28
C PHE A 121 -5.76 4.72 -0.73
N SER A 122 -6.80 5.42 -1.17
CA SER A 122 -6.74 6.83 -1.56
C SER A 122 -6.33 7.73 -0.39
N ASN A 123 -6.95 7.55 0.79
CA ASN A 123 -6.60 8.31 2.00
C ASN A 123 -5.17 8.01 2.48
N ARG A 124 -4.70 6.81 2.22
CA ARG A 124 -3.38 6.37 2.62
C ARG A 124 -2.28 7.02 1.78
N LEU A 125 -2.50 7.22 0.47
CA LEU A 125 -1.58 7.97 -0.36
C LEU A 125 -1.37 9.40 0.16
N ALA A 126 -2.43 10.07 0.62
CA ALA A 126 -2.32 11.39 1.24
C ALA A 126 -1.47 11.36 2.52
N THR A 127 -1.50 10.24 3.26
CA THR A 127 -0.70 10.04 4.47
C THR A 127 0.78 9.80 4.14
N GLU A 128 1.09 9.13 3.03
CA GLU A 128 2.46 8.77 2.62
C GLU A 128 3.13 9.88 1.77
N LEU A 129 2.35 10.79 1.18
CA LEU A 129 2.83 11.93 0.39
C LEU A 129 3.96 12.76 1.04
N PRO A 130 3.98 13.00 2.37
CA PRO A 130 5.09 13.69 3.02
C PRO A 130 6.47 13.05 2.79
N ILE A 131 6.55 11.72 2.57
CA ILE A 131 7.81 11.02 2.26
C ILE A 131 8.41 11.58 0.97
N PHE A 132 7.59 11.62 -0.09
CA PHE A 132 7.98 12.07 -1.41
C PHE A 132 8.28 13.57 -1.43
N VAL A 133 7.49 14.38 -0.71
CA VAL A 133 7.76 15.82 -0.56
C VAL A 133 9.11 16.07 0.12
N ARG A 134 9.45 15.32 1.18
CA ARG A 134 10.76 15.45 1.83
C ARG A 134 11.90 14.98 0.92
N ALA A 135 11.71 13.88 0.18
CA ALA A 135 12.70 13.39 -0.77
C ALA A 135 13.00 14.39 -1.90
N ALA A 136 11.95 15.00 -2.46
CA ALA A 136 12.09 16.05 -3.47
C ALA A 136 12.85 17.27 -2.93
N LYS A 137 12.57 17.71 -1.70
CA LYS A 137 13.31 18.80 -1.04
C LYS A 137 14.81 18.48 -0.83
N ARG A 138 15.17 17.20 -0.67
CA ARG A 138 16.56 16.74 -0.58
C ARG A 138 17.22 16.51 -1.94
N GLY A 139 16.48 16.63 -3.05
CA GLY A 139 16.98 16.34 -4.39
C GLY A 139 17.13 14.83 -4.70
N GLU A 140 16.52 13.97 -3.88
CA GLU A 140 16.58 12.50 -4.07
C GLU A 140 15.58 12.00 -5.13
N LEU A 141 14.61 12.83 -5.50
CA LEU A 141 13.57 12.52 -6.47
C LEU A 141 13.27 13.78 -7.29
N SER A 142 13.31 13.69 -8.61
CA SER A 142 12.76 14.77 -9.44
C SER A 142 11.23 14.71 -9.38
N ALA A 143 10.57 15.87 -9.27
CA ALA A 143 9.12 15.99 -9.32
C ALA A 143 8.52 15.44 -10.63
N GLU A 144 9.32 15.35 -11.71
CA GLU A 144 8.90 14.80 -12.99
C GLU A 144 9.13 13.29 -13.13
N ALA A 145 9.97 12.70 -12.27
CA ALA A 145 10.54 11.37 -12.50
C ALA A 145 9.73 10.22 -11.88
N ALA A 146 8.86 10.49 -10.90
CA ALA A 146 8.08 9.43 -10.27
C ALA A 146 6.73 9.92 -9.76
N ASP A 147 5.68 9.20 -10.16
CA ASP A 147 4.37 9.26 -9.53
C ASP A 147 4.45 8.55 -8.16
N PRO A 148 4.24 9.26 -7.03
CA PRO A 148 4.22 8.66 -5.71
C PRO A 148 3.27 7.47 -5.59
N MET A 149 2.12 7.52 -6.26
CA MET A 149 1.12 6.47 -6.23
C MET A 149 1.66 5.20 -6.89
N LEU A 150 2.27 5.34 -8.06
CA LEU A 150 2.87 4.22 -8.77
C LEU A 150 4.00 3.55 -7.98
N VAL A 151 4.83 4.34 -7.27
CA VAL A 151 5.88 3.79 -6.41
C VAL A 151 5.28 2.97 -5.27
N MET A 152 4.22 3.46 -4.64
CA MET A 152 3.53 2.75 -3.56
C MET A 152 2.80 1.50 -4.06
N ASP A 153 2.15 1.56 -5.22
CA ASP A 153 1.49 0.41 -5.85
C ASP A 153 2.52 -0.68 -6.20
N ALA A 154 3.66 -0.30 -6.75
CA ALA A 154 4.75 -1.22 -7.06
C ALA A 154 5.34 -1.85 -5.79
N LEU A 155 5.55 -1.05 -4.73
CA LEU A 155 6.03 -1.53 -3.43
C LEU A 155 5.05 -2.54 -2.81
N ALA A 156 3.78 -2.15 -2.66
CA ALA A 156 2.75 -2.99 -2.05
C ALA A 156 2.45 -4.23 -2.89
N GLY A 157 2.37 -4.08 -4.22
CA GLY A 157 2.16 -5.17 -5.16
C GLY A 157 3.29 -6.20 -5.12
N ALA A 158 4.56 -5.77 -5.10
CA ALA A 158 5.71 -6.67 -4.99
C ALA A 158 5.69 -7.48 -3.68
N VAL A 159 5.38 -6.82 -2.56
CA VAL A 159 5.25 -7.48 -1.25
C VAL A 159 4.08 -8.48 -1.27
N TRP A 160 2.91 -8.07 -1.78
CA TRP A 160 1.72 -8.94 -1.89
C TRP A 160 1.99 -10.18 -2.73
N VAL A 161 2.57 -10.01 -3.93
CA VAL A 161 2.92 -11.12 -4.81
C VAL A 161 3.89 -12.08 -4.13
N ARG A 162 4.92 -11.58 -3.45
CA ARG A 162 5.91 -12.44 -2.79
C ARG A 162 5.32 -13.20 -1.60
N VAL A 163 4.64 -12.49 -0.70
CA VAL A 163 4.17 -13.02 0.58
C VAL A 163 2.90 -13.84 0.42
N VAL A 164 1.90 -13.31 -0.30
CA VAL A 164 0.56 -13.90 -0.34
C VAL A 164 0.42 -14.89 -1.49
N LEU A 165 0.83 -14.50 -2.71
CA LEU A 165 0.63 -15.34 -3.90
C LEU A 165 1.70 -16.42 -4.05
N ARG A 166 2.97 -16.04 -3.94
CA ARG A 166 4.09 -16.98 -4.12
C ARG A 166 4.51 -17.67 -2.82
N GLN A 167 4.11 -17.15 -1.66
CA GLN A 167 4.45 -17.67 -0.33
C GLN A 167 5.95 -17.93 -0.15
N LEU A 168 6.78 -17.04 -0.71
CA LEU A 168 8.23 -17.14 -0.62
C LEU A 168 8.73 -16.53 0.68
N PRO A 169 9.82 -17.07 1.27
CA PRO A 169 10.41 -16.49 2.46
C PRO A 169 10.84 -15.04 2.21
N VAL A 170 10.65 -14.19 3.21
CA VAL A 170 11.13 -12.81 3.20
C VAL A 170 12.37 -12.74 4.08
N ASP A 171 13.54 -12.68 3.45
CA ASP A 171 14.80 -12.48 4.15
C ASP A 171 14.95 -11.03 4.65
N ALA A 172 15.93 -10.78 5.52
CA ALA A 172 16.15 -9.49 6.17
C ALA A 172 16.42 -8.34 5.18
N ASP A 173 16.95 -8.68 4.00
CA ASP A 173 17.41 -7.73 2.98
C ASP A 173 16.36 -7.48 1.88
N PHE A 174 15.26 -8.25 1.85
CA PHE A 174 14.26 -8.14 0.80
C PHE A 174 13.70 -6.72 0.67
N ALA A 175 13.37 -6.09 1.81
CA ALA A 175 12.85 -4.73 1.83
C ALA A 175 13.85 -3.71 1.27
N ASP A 176 15.13 -3.88 1.58
CA ASP A 176 16.22 -3.02 1.12
C ASP A 176 16.46 -3.16 -0.39
N ARG A 177 16.51 -4.40 -0.88
CA ARG A 177 16.63 -4.69 -2.32
C ARG A 177 15.43 -4.18 -3.11
N LEU A 178 14.23 -4.31 -2.56
CA LEU A 178 13.01 -3.79 -3.20
C LEU A 178 13.03 -2.26 -3.29
N ALA A 179 13.40 -1.56 -2.22
CA ALA A 179 13.54 -0.10 -2.23
C ALA A 179 14.60 0.35 -3.24
N SER A 180 15.75 -0.32 -3.27
CA SER A 180 16.82 -0.04 -4.23
C SER A 180 16.36 -0.23 -5.69
N LEU A 181 15.62 -1.31 -5.97
CA LEU A 181 15.06 -1.59 -7.30
C LEU A 181 14.08 -0.50 -7.76
N LEU A 182 13.17 -0.08 -6.87
CA LEU A 182 12.19 0.96 -7.19
C LEU A 182 12.87 2.31 -7.47
N LEU A 183 13.91 2.66 -6.71
CA LEU A 183 14.64 3.91 -6.90
C LEU A 183 15.51 3.90 -8.16
N ALA A 184 16.12 2.77 -8.50
CA ALA A 184 16.85 2.62 -9.76
C ALA A 184 15.91 2.80 -10.97
N GLY A 185 14.68 2.27 -10.90
CA GLY A 185 13.67 2.45 -11.94
C GLY A 185 13.09 3.88 -11.99
N ALA A 186 12.91 4.53 -10.84
CA ALA A 186 12.41 5.90 -10.75
C ALA A 186 13.46 6.97 -11.17
N GLY A 187 14.75 6.68 -11.03
CA GLY A 187 15.84 7.57 -11.45
C GLY A 187 16.38 7.30 -12.85
N GLY A 188 15.99 6.19 -13.47
CA GLY A 188 16.58 5.65 -14.70
C GLY A 188 16.03 6.24 -16.00
N ALA A 189 16.09 7.57 -16.19
CA ALA A 189 15.87 8.19 -17.49
C ALA A 189 16.54 9.56 -17.66
N ARG A 190 17.81 9.73 -17.24
CA ARG A 190 18.69 10.78 -17.80
C ARG A 190 20.12 10.25 -17.84
N GLY A 191 20.57 9.76 -19.00
CA GLY A 191 21.97 9.36 -19.13
C GLY A 191 22.36 8.45 -20.28
N GLN A 192 21.65 8.46 -21.42
CA GLN A 192 22.22 8.00 -22.70
C GLN A 192 21.61 8.82 -23.84
N ASP A 193 22.04 10.08 -23.99
CA ASP A 193 21.92 10.84 -25.23
C ASP A 193 22.97 11.97 -25.22
N SER A 194 24.23 11.58 -25.28
CA SER A 194 25.29 12.43 -25.82
C SER A 194 26.48 11.55 -26.19
N CYS A 195 26.38 10.89 -27.34
CA CYS A 195 27.60 10.56 -28.08
C CYS A 195 28.11 11.90 -28.66
N PRO A 196 29.32 12.37 -28.34
CA PRO A 196 29.84 13.56 -28.99
C PRO A 196 30.12 13.21 -30.45
N VAL A 197 29.35 13.80 -31.37
CA VAL A 197 29.77 13.88 -32.77
C VAL A 197 30.93 14.86 -32.81
N GLU A 198 32.14 14.31 -32.82
CA GLU A 198 33.35 15.06 -33.10
C GLU A 198 33.28 15.55 -34.54
N THR A 199 33.04 16.85 -34.70
CA THR A 199 33.16 17.55 -35.97
C THR A 199 34.63 17.67 -36.34
N ALA A 200 35.02 17.07 -37.48
CA ALA A 200 36.26 17.45 -38.16
C ALA A 200 36.02 17.46 -39.69
N GLY A 201 35.75 18.65 -40.23
CA GLY A 201 36.23 19.06 -41.55
C GLY A 201 37.36 20.08 -41.36
N PRO A 202 38.19 20.41 -42.38
CA PRO A 202 37.94 20.29 -43.82
C PRO A 202 39.06 19.57 -44.62
N GLU A 203 38.73 19.21 -45.88
CA GLU A 203 39.65 18.88 -47.00
C GLU A 203 40.76 19.95 -47.22
N PRO A 204 41.82 19.76 -48.08
CA PRO A 204 41.96 18.82 -49.21
C PRO A 204 43.34 18.15 -49.38
N THR A 205 43.49 17.19 -50.31
CA THR A 205 44.56 17.17 -51.35
C THR A 205 44.61 15.82 -52.10
N THR A 206 44.44 15.91 -53.41
CA THR A 206 44.81 14.90 -54.41
C THR A 206 46.32 14.60 -54.33
N PRO A 207 46.75 13.39 -54.71
CA PRO A 207 47.67 13.34 -55.84
C PRO A 207 47.34 12.24 -56.86
N CYS A 208 47.56 12.61 -58.13
CA CYS A 208 47.70 11.73 -59.28
C CYS A 208 48.59 10.50 -59.00
N CYS A 209 48.20 9.32 -59.48
CA CYS A 209 48.90 8.56 -60.54
C CYS A 209 48.53 7.06 -60.60
N ARG A 210 48.17 6.62 -61.83
CA ARG A 210 48.52 5.34 -62.53
C ARG A 210 48.04 4.02 -61.88
N ARG A 211 47.42 3.07 -62.60
CA ARG A 211 47.58 2.58 -63.99
C ARG A 211 46.23 2.10 -64.54
#